data_AF-A0A0C1NFR8-F1
#
_entry.id   AF-A0A0C1NFR8-F1
#
_cell.length_a   1.000
_cell.length_b   1.000
_cell.length_c   1.000
_cell.angle_alpha   90.00
_cell.angle_beta   90.00
_cell.angle_gamma   90.00
#
_symmetry.space_group_name_H-M   'P 1'
#
loop_
_entity.id
_entity.type
_entity.pdbx_description
1 polymer ?
#
loop_
_entity_poly.entity_id
_entity_poly.type
_entity_poly.pdbx_seq_one_letter_code
_entity_poly.pdbx_strand_id
1 'polypeptide(L)' 'MPAKKDDPDYVAIRGHIPKELFKKFKLFCLEREVDNSQGLEELLREYFEMKDQQKQKGNVA' A
#
# COMPACT_ATOMS: atom_id res chain seq x y z
N MET A 1 8.26 19.62 3.56
CA MET A 1 6.96 19.00 3.87
C MET A 1 7.04 18.52 5.32
N PRO A 2 6.00 18.69 6.15
CA PRO A 2 5.99 18.07 7.47
C PRO A 2 6.26 16.57 7.32
N ALA A 3 7.00 15.98 8.25
CA ALA A 3 7.19 14.54 8.22
C ALA A 3 5.81 13.89 8.36
N LYS A 4 5.51 12.81 7.59
CA LYS A 4 4.21 12.10 7.62
C LYS A 4 3.71 11.72 9.03
N LYS A 5 4.59 11.71 10.03
CA LYS A 5 4.27 11.48 11.44
C LYS A 5 3.50 12.62 12.12
N ASP A 6 3.63 13.85 11.63
CA ASP A 6 3.07 15.07 12.22
C ASP A 6 1.87 15.59 11.40
N ASP A 7 1.54 14.90 10.31
CA ASP A 7 0.44 15.24 9.40
C ASP A 7 -0.86 14.55 9.86
N PRO A 8 -1.95 15.29 10.15
CA PRO A 8 -3.20 14.72 10.65
C PRO A 8 -3.91 13.82 9.63
N ASP A 9 -3.57 13.92 8.34
CA ASP A 9 -4.17 13.10 7.29
C ASP A 9 -3.50 11.71 7.17
N TYR A 10 -2.44 11.45 7.94
CA TYR A 10 -1.71 10.19 7.93
C TYR A 10 -1.85 9.41 9.25
N VAL A 11 -1.97 8.07 9.11
CA VAL A 11 -2.00 7.14 10.25
C VAL A 11 -0.95 6.04 10.09
N ALA A 12 -0.39 5.58 11.22
CA ALA A 12 0.61 4.51 11.22
C ALA A 12 -0.04 3.12 11.28
N ILE A 13 0.32 2.24 10.34
CA ILE A 13 -0.10 0.84 10.31
C ILE A 13 0.99 -0.04 10.94
N ARG A 14 0.62 -0.93 11.87
CA ARG A 14 1.54 -1.86 12.55
C ARG A 14 1.00 -3.29 12.51
N GLY A 15 1.85 -4.27 12.20
CA GLY A 15 1.47 -5.68 12.15
C GLY A 15 2.65 -6.61 11.88
N HIS A 16 2.44 -7.92 12.13
CA HIS A 16 3.41 -8.97 11.79
C HIS A 16 3.05 -9.59 10.44
N ILE A 17 4.06 -9.82 9.59
CA ILE A 17 3.92 -10.50 8.31
C ILE A 17 4.99 -11.57 8.14
N PRO A 18 4.78 -12.58 7.27
CA PRO A 18 5.82 -13.55 6.93
C PRO A 18 7.08 -12.86 6.38
N LYS A 19 8.27 -13.36 6.77
CA LYS A 19 9.56 -12.78 6.34
C LYS A 19 9.70 -12.69 4.83
N GLU A 20 9.24 -13.70 4.10
CA GLU A 20 9.30 -13.70 2.64
C GLU A 20 8.40 -12.62 2.03
N LEU A 21 7.26 -12.30 2.65
CA LEU A 21 6.41 -11.21 2.20
C LEU A 21 7.08 -9.85 2.43
N PHE A 22 7.74 -9.69 3.59
CA PHE A 22 8.53 -8.49 3.88
C PHE A 22 9.64 -8.26 2.85
N LYS A 23 10.39 -9.32 2.48
CA LYS A 23 11.43 -9.21 1.44
C LYS A 23 10.87 -8.76 0.10
N LYS A 24 9.75 -9.36 -0.33
CA LYS A 24 9.06 -8.96 -1.58
C LYS A 24 8.63 -7.50 -1.53
N PHE A 25 8.07 -7.06 -0.41
CA PHE A 25 7.71 -5.65 -0.21
C PHE A 25 8.93 -4.72 -0.28
N LYS A 26 10.06 -5.11 0.32
CA LYS A 26 11.30 -4.32 0.24
C LYS A 26 11.85 -4.23 -1.18
N LEU A 27 11.79 -5.31 -1.96
CA LEU A 27 12.17 -5.29 -3.39
C LEU A 27 11.21 -4.40 -4.21
N PHE A 28 9.90 -4.51 -3.98
CA PHE A 28 8.90 -3.66 -4.61
C PHE A 28 9.21 -2.16 -4.41
N CYS A 29 9.55 -1.76 -3.18
CA CYS A 29 9.91 -0.36 -2.88
C CYS A 29 11.23 0.04 -3.55
N LEU A 30 12.22 -0.87 -3.57
CA LEU A 30 13.52 -0.63 -4.19
C LEU A 30 13.40 -0.40 -5.70
N GLU A 31 12.64 -1.24 -6.39
CA GLU A 31 12.43 -1.16 -7.84
C GLU A 31 11.72 0.13 -8.27
N ARG A 32 10.95 0.75 -7.37
CA ARG A 32 10.21 2.00 -7.60
C ARG A 32 10.91 3.23 -7.04
N GLU A 33 12.06 3.06 -6.38
CA GLU A 33 12.80 4.14 -5.71
C GLU A 33 11.96 4.92 -4.67
N VAL A 34 11.08 4.21 -3.96
CA VAL A 34 10.19 4.79 -2.94
C VAL A 34 10.52 4.32 -1.52
N ASP A 35 10.16 5.12 -0.52
CA ASP A 35 10.25 4.69 0.87
C ASP A 35 9.15 3.68 1.24
N ASN A 36 9.27 3.04 2.41
CA ASN A 36 8.29 2.04 2.86
C ASN A 36 6.88 2.62 3.04
N SER A 37 6.74 3.89 3.39
CA SER A 37 5.43 4.50 3.60
C SER A 37 4.74 4.75 2.26
N GLN A 38 5.49 5.28 1.28
CA GLN A 38 5.04 5.46 -0.10
C GLN A 38 4.71 4.11 -0.75
N GLY A 39 5.60 3.13 -0.66
CA GLY A 39 5.35 1.81 -1.24
C GLY A 39 4.16 1.09 -0.61
N LEU A 40 3.91 1.28 0.69
CA LEU A 40 2.70 0.76 1.35
C LEU A 40 1.44 1.47 0.85
N GLU A 41 1.50 2.79 0.70
CA GLU A 41 0.40 3.63 0.20
C GLU A 41 -0.01 3.24 -1.22
N GLU A 42 0.96 3.08 -2.13
CA GLU A 42 0.75 2.62 -3.50
C GLU A 42 0.12 1.22 -3.53
N LEU A 43 0.69 0.27 -2.80
CA LEU A 43 0.21 -1.12 -2.78
C LEU A 43 -1.22 -1.22 -2.24
N LEU A 44 -1.56 -0.46 -1.20
CA LEU A 44 -2.93 -0.42 -0.67
C LEU A 44 -3.89 0.22 -1.67
N ARG A 45 -3.51 1.32 -2.31
CA ARG A 45 -4.32 2.00 -3.32
C ARG A 45 -4.61 1.07 -4.51
N GLU A 46 -3.58 0.47 -5.09
CA GLU A 46 -3.73 -0.48 -6.21
C GLU A 46 -4.63 -1.66 -5.83
N TYR A 47 -4.47 -2.21 -4.62
CA TYR A 47 -5.30 -3.32 -4.15
C TYR A 47 -6.79 -2.94 -4.08
N PHE A 48 -7.10 -1.80 -3.47
CA PHE A 48 -8.50 -1.37 -3.32
C PHE A 48 -9.12 -0.92 -4.64
N GLU A 49 -8.37 -0.22 -5.50
CA GLU A 49 -8.82 0.11 -6.86
C GLU A 49 -9.15 -1.15 -7.67
N MET A 50 -8.29 -2.17 -7.63
CA MET A 50 -8.55 -3.46 -8.27
C MET A 50 -9.81 -4.12 -7.70
N LYS A 51 -10.00 -4.09 -6.38
CA LYS A 51 -11.18 -4.67 -5.73
C LYS A 51 -12.48 -3.95 -6.09
N ASP A 52 -12.45 -2.63 -6.16
CA ASP A 52 -13.62 -1.82 -6.50
C ASP A 52 -14.01 -2.01 -7.98
N GLN A 53 -13.02 -2.12 -8.88
CA GLN A 53 -13.27 -2.49 -10.27
C GLN A 53 -13.90 -3.88 -10.42
N GLN A 54 -13.49 -4.86 -9.61
CA GLN A 54 -14.09 -6.20 -9.63
C GLN A 54 -15.54 -6.20 -9.14
N LYS A 55 -15.87 -5.42 -8.10
CA LYS A 55 -17.27 -5.26 -7.63
C LYS A 55 -18.18 -4.65 -8.70
N GLN A 56 -17.69 -3.64 -9.42
CA GLN A 56 -18.48 -2.99 -10.47
C GLN A 56 -18.75 -3.93 -11.65
N LYS A 57 -17.79 -4.78 -12.04
CA LYS A 57 -17.99 -5.77 -13.11
C LYS A 57 -18.91 -6.93 -12.70
N GLY A 58 -19.01 -7.24 -11.40
CA GLY A 58 -19.94 -8.26 -10.87
C GLY A 58 -21.38 -7.79 -10.69
N ASN A 59 -21.63 -6.47 -10.70
CA ASN A 59 -22.96 -5.86 -10.62
C ASN A 59 -23.59 -5.57 -12.00
N VAL A 60 -22.90 -5.90 -13.09
CA VAL A 60 -23.42 -5.86 -14.47
C VAL A 60 -23.71 -7.29 -14.92
N ALA A 61 -24.62 -7.95 -14.22
CA ALA A 61 -25.22 -9.21 -14.60
C ALA A 61 -26.75 -9.06 -14.61
#